data_AF-A0A6G2FXV8-F1
#
_entry.id   AF-A0A6G2FXV8-F1
#
_cell.length_a   1.000
_cell.length_b   1.000
_cell.length_c   1.000
_cell.angle_alpha   90.00
_cell.angle_beta   90.00
_cell.angle_gamma   90.00
#
_symmetry.space_group_name_H-M   'P 1'
#
loop_
_entity.id
_entity.type
_entity.pdbx_description
1 polymer ?
#
loop_
_entity_poly.entity_id
_entity_poly.type
_entity_poly.pdbx_seq_one_letter_code
_entity_poly.pdbx_strand_id
1 'polypeptide(L)'
;MARDRDGEGAAPLSPDDAFTLLGNETRIAILRALWDAYDPHEADGAVSFSDLFDRVDVDDSGNFNYHLGRLTGHFVRRTADGYRLAAPGFRVVRAVVAGGVTGDPTVSPSPVDADCPLCGSPVEITHGDGTTWARCTACEGYWPRRGGEIFGFSLPPAGLRGRDADGVLDATIAYSIHRFEAMCDGVWSGVRERRWTRRSRCARTTTRTVASATRATPVSRPS
;
A
#
# COMPACT_ATOMS: atom_id res chain seq x y z
N MET A 1 19.19 5.61 42.62
CA MET A 1 18.84 6.12 41.29
C MET A 1 19.72 5.41 40.27
N ALA A 2 19.23 4.26 39.78
CA ALA A 2 19.91 3.48 38.76
C ALA A 2 19.73 4.20 37.42
N ARG A 3 20.85 4.46 36.74
CA ARG A 3 20.85 5.04 35.41
C ARG A 3 20.34 4.00 34.43
N ASP A 4 19.34 4.39 33.65
CA ASP A 4 18.90 3.70 32.45
C ASP A 4 20.11 3.33 31.60
N ARG A 5 20.24 2.03 31.31
CA ARG A 5 21.13 1.58 30.25
C ARG A 5 20.37 1.78 28.96
N ASP A 6 20.70 2.88 28.29
CA ASP A 6 20.34 3.15 26.91
C ASP A 6 20.54 1.88 26.08
N GLY A 7 19.47 1.50 25.38
CA GLY A 7 19.47 0.36 24.47
C GLY A 7 20.51 0.57 23.38
N GLU A 8 21.60 -0.18 23.49
CA GLU A 8 22.53 -0.46 22.40
C GLU A 8 21.70 -0.86 21.17
N GLY A 9 21.58 0.06 20.21
CA GLY A 9 20.83 -0.17 18.99
C GLY A 9 21.47 -1.36 18.28
N ALA A 10 20.76 -2.49 18.23
CA ALA A 10 21.22 -3.68 17.53
C ALA A 10 21.74 -3.27 16.15
N ALA A 11 22.98 -3.67 15.84
CA ALA A 11 23.63 -3.33 14.57
C ALA A 11 22.68 -3.62 13.40
N PRO A 12 22.66 -2.76 12.36
CA PRO A 12 21.75 -2.94 11.23
C PRO A 12 21.99 -4.31 10.60
N LEU A 13 20.94 -5.12 10.53
CA LEU A 13 20.97 -6.40 9.85
C LEU A 13 21.28 -6.20 8.36
N SER A 14 22.09 -7.07 7.78
CA SER A 14 22.24 -7.12 6.33
C SER A 14 20.90 -7.52 5.68
N PRO A 15 20.64 -7.13 4.42
CA PRO A 15 19.45 -7.58 3.71
C PRO A 15 19.31 -9.11 3.69
N ASP A 16 20.39 -9.84 3.44
CA ASP A 16 20.39 -11.30 3.34
C ASP A 16 20.06 -11.97 4.68
N ASP A 17 20.61 -11.45 5.78
CA ASP A 17 20.29 -11.93 7.13
C ASP A 17 18.84 -11.62 7.51
N ALA A 18 18.34 -10.43 7.14
CA ALA A 18 16.96 -10.04 7.36
C ALA A 18 15.99 -10.98 6.64
N PHE A 19 16.23 -11.28 5.36
CA PHE A 19 15.38 -12.21 4.60
C PHE A 19 15.51 -13.65 5.09
N THR A 20 16.71 -14.09 5.47
CA THR A 20 16.93 -15.42 6.07
C THR A 20 16.20 -15.57 7.40
N LEU A 21 16.19 -14.52 8.22
CA LEU A 21 15.40 -14.49 9.45
C LEU A 21 13.91 -14.53 9.14
N LEU A 22 13.42 -13.80 8.15
CA LEU A 22 11.99 -13.73 7.82
C LEU A 22 11.48 -14.92 6.99
N GLY A 23 12.36 -15.72 6.39
CA GLY A 23 12.03 -16.87 5.53
C GLY A 23 11.39 -18.07 6.25
N ASN A 24 10.79 -17.87 7.42
CA ASN A 24 10.09 -18.89 8.19
C ASN A 24 8.67 -18.42 8.51
N GLU A 25 7.69 -19.28 8.28
CA GLU A 25 6.26 -18.96 8.37
C GLU A 25 5.83 -18.51 9.78
N THR A 26 6.33 -19.16 10.83
CA THR A 26 6.04 -18.81 12.23
C THR A 26 6.48 -17.38 12.53
N ARG A 27 7.62 -16.96 12.01
CA ARG A 27 8.12 -15.59 12.22
C ARG A 27 7.26 -14.55 11.52
N ILE A 28 6.75 -14.84 10.32
CA ILE A 28 5.78 -13.98 9.64
C ILE A 28 4.44 -13.97 10.39
N ALA A 29 3.99 -15.12 10.90
CA ALA A 29 2.77 -15.22 11.71
C ALA A 29 2.88 -14.38 12.99
N ILE A 30 4.02 -14.39 13.69
CA ILE A 30 4.28 -13.53 14.85
C ILE A 30 4.15 -12.05 14.49
N LEU A 31 4.76 -11.61 13.38
CA LEU A 31 4.65 -10.20 12.96
C LEU A 31 3.21 -9.81 12.60
N ARG A 32 2.44 -10.72 11.99
CA ARG A 32 1.01 -10.54 11.69
C ARG A 32 0.17 -10.45 12.96
N ALA A 33 0.35 -11.36 13.91
CA ALA A 33 -0.37 -11.34 15.18
C ALA A 33 -0.13 -10.04 15.96
N LEU A 34 1.11 -9.53 15.97
CA LEU A 34 1.42 -8.22 16.54
C LEU A 34 0.81 -7.05 15.77
N TRP A 35 0.65 -7.16 14.45
CA TRP A 35 -0.03 -6.16 13.63
C TRP A 35 -1.54 -6.14 13.87
N ASP A 36 -2.17 -7.31 13.97
CA ASP A 36 -3.61 -7.43 14.18
C ASP A 36 -4.03 -6.94 15.57
N ALA A 37 -3.13 -7.03 16.56
CA ALA A 37 -3.33 -6.48 17.90
C ALA A 37 -2.92 -5.01 18.04
N TYR A 38 -2.33 -4.38 17.01
CA TYR A 38 -1.80 -3.03 17.11
C TYR A 38 -2.90 -1.96 17.03
N ASP A 39 -3.03 -1.15 18.09
CA ASP A 39 -3.80 0.09 18.09
C ASP A 39 -2.85 1.31 18.01
N PRO A 40 -2.93 2.15 16.95
CA PRO A 40 -2.11 3.34 16.83
C PRO A 40 -2.41 4.44 17.88
N HIS A 41 -3.55 4.35 18.57
CA HIS A 41 -3.95 5.29 19.62
C HIS A 41 -3.54 4.85 21.03
N GLU A 42 -3.02 3.62 21.19
CA GLU A 42 -2.57 3.09 22.46
C GLU A 42 -1.04 3.21 22.59
N ALA A 43 -0.57 4.02 23.54
CA ALA A 43 0.85 4.32 23.71
C ALA A 43 1.69 3.08 24.10
N ASP A 44 1.09 2.17 24.86
CA ASP A 44 1.74 0.99 25.46
C ASP A 44 1.21 -0.33 24.90
N GLY A 45 0.68 -0.34 23.67
CA GLY A 45 0.06 -1.51 22.98
C GLY A 45 0.98 -2.70 22.70
N ALA A 46 1.64 -3.21 23.74
CA ALA A 46 2.46 -4.41 23.75
C ALA A 46 1.57 -5.63 24.05
N VAL A 47 1.86 -6.73 23.36
CA VAL A 47 1.13 -7.99 23.51
C VAL A 47 1.93 -8.90 24.43
N SER A 48 1.28 -9.46 25.46
CA SER A 48 1.92 -10.40 26.38
C SER A 48 2.39 -11.67 25.64
N PHE A 49 3.32 -12.43 26.24
CA PHE A 49 3.81 -13.67 25.62
C PHE A 49 2.67 -14.68 25.39
N SER A 50 1.83 -14.91 26.41
CA SER A 50 0.71 -15.85 26.33
C SER A 50 -0.30 -15.42 25.27
N ASP A 51 -0.64 -14.13 25.25
CA ASP A 51 -1.54 -13.58 24.24
C ASP A 51 -1.01 -13.76 22.82
N LEU A 52 0.29 -13.53 22.63
CA LEU A 52 0.91 -13.67 21.33
C LEU A 52 1.05 -15.13 20.91
N PHE A 53 1.32 -16.03 21.85
CA PHE A 53 1.37 -17.47 21.63
C PHE A 53 0.00 -18.00 21.20
N ASP A 54 -1.08 -17.63 21.91
CA ASP A 54 -2.44 -18.07 21.61
C ASP A 54 -2.95 -17.59 20.24
N ARG A 55 -2.37 -16.51 19.71
CA ARG A 55 -2.71 -15.95 18.39
C ARG A 55 -1.95 -16.59 17.22
N VAL A 56 -0.89 -17.35 17.50
CA VAL A 56 -0.03 -17.95 16.48
C VAL A 56 -0.23 -19.47 16.51
N ASP A 57 -0.56 -20.04 15.35
CA ASP A 57 -0.84 -21.47 15.19
C ASP A 57 0.45 -22.32 15.31
N VAL A 58 0.94 -22.50 16.54
CA VAL A 58 2.14 -23.27 16.89
C VAL A 58 1.87 -24.08 18.15
N ASP A 59 2.09 -25.39 18.06
CA ASP A 59 1.78 -26.33 19.15
C ASP A 59 2.81 -26.34 20.29
N ASP A 60 4.04 -25.85 20.05
CA ASP A 60 5.14 -25.88 21.02
C ASP A 60 5.60 -24.48 21.44
N SER A 61 5.43 -24.19 22.73
CA SER A 61 5.90 -22.96 23.38
C SER A 61 7.42 -22.77 23.27
N GLY A 62 8.21 -23.85 23.25
CA GLY A 62 9.66 -23.80 23.09
C GLY A 62 10.06 -23.29 21.70
N ASN A 63 9.45 -23.90 20.66
CA ASN A 63 9.60 -23.49 19.28
C ASN A 63 9.15 -22.02 19.07
N PHE A 64 7.98 -21.65 19.58
CA PHE A 64 7.49 -20.28 19.50
C PHE A 64 8.46 -19.28 20.15
N ASN A 65 8.93 -19.56 21.37
CA ASN A 65 9.87 -18.69 22.07
C ASN A 65 11.19 -18.55 21.30
N TYR A 66 11.67 -19.63 20.67
CA TYR A 66 12.82 -19.57 19.77
C TYR A 66 12.57 -18.59 18.61
N HIS A 67 11.45 -18.72 17.90
CA HIS A 67 11.12 -17.84 16.77
C HIS A 67 10.94 -16.38 17.18
N LEU A 68 10.25 -16.12 18.30
CA LEU A 68 10.08 -14.77 18.86
C LEU A 68 11.41 -14.16 19.28
N GLY A 69 12.28 -14.95 19.91
CA GLY A 69 13.62 -14.54 20.29
C GLY A 69 14.47 -14.10 19.11
N ARG A 70 14.36 -14.80 17.96
CA ARG A 70 15.08 -14.47 16.73
C ARG A 70 14.63 -13.15 16.09
N LEU A 71 13.39 -12.73 16.32
CA LEU A 71 12.84 -11.45 15.83
C LEU A 71 13.12 -10.28 16.78
N THR A 72 13.28 -10.58 18.07
CA THR A 72 13.44 -9.59 19.12
C THR A 72 14.77 -8.86 18.96
N GLY A 73 14.73 -7.52 19.06
CA GLY A 73 15.89 -6.63 18.91
C GLY A 73 15.90 -5.89 17.57
N HIS A 74 15.34 -6.46 16.50
CA HIS A 74 15.31 -5.82 15.18
C HIS A 74 13.89 -5.62 14.63
N PHE A 75 13.11 -6.69 14.52
CA PHE A 75 11.73 -6.64 13.99
C PHE A 75 10.69 -6.47 15.10
N VAL A 76 11.00 -6.96 16.30
CA VAL A 76 10.15 -6.88 17.49
C VAL A 76 10.94 -6.22 18.62
N ARG A 77 10.28 -5.37 19.40
CA ARG A 77 10.80 -4.79 20.65
C ARG A 77 10.14 -5.47 21.83
N ARG A 78 10.97 -5.88 22.80
CA ARG A 78 10.50 -6.30 24.12
C ARG A 78 10.31 -5.07 25.01
N THR A 79 9.25 -5.08 25.79
CA THR A 79 8.86 -4.05 26.76
C THR A 79 8.62 -4.70 28.12
N ALA A 80 8.24 -3.90 29.13
CA ALA A 80 7.84 -4.45 30.44
C ALA A 80 6.57 -5.31 30.33
N ASP A 81 5.62 -4.89 29.49
CA ASP A 81 4.28 -5.49 29.40
C ASP A 81 4.16 -6.57 28.30
N GLY A 82 5.18 -6.70 27.44
CA GLY A 82 5.20 -7.71 26.39
C GLY A 82 6.03 -7.35 25.17
N TYR A 83 5.51 -7.65 23.99
CA TYR A 83 6.19 -7.51 22.70
C TYR A 83 5.40 -6.59 21.77
N ARG A 84 6.11 -5.76 21.00
CA ARG A 84 5.51 -4.90 19.97
C ARG A 84 6.37 -4.82 18.73
N LEU A 85 5.79 -4.46 17.60
CA LEU A 85 6.54 -4.28 16.36
C LEU A 85 7.56 -3.14 16.48
N ALA A 86 8.77 -3.40 16.00
CA ALA A 86 9.74 -2.35 15.69
C ALA A 86 9.43 -1.75 14.31
N ALA A 87 10.02 -0.58 13.99
CA ALA A 87 9.85 0.06 12.69
C ALA A 87 10.17 -0.85 11.48
N PRO A 88 11.23 -1.69 11.49
CA PRO A 88 11.45 -2.68 10.43
C PRO A 88 10.33 -3.72 10.33
N GLY A 89 9.83 -4.21 11.48
CA GLY A 89 8.70 -5.15 11.53
C GLY A 89 7.43 -4.58 10.91
N PHE A 90 7.10 -3.32 11.21
CA PHE A 90 5.98 -2.60 10.59
C PHE A 90 6.10 -2.52 9.07
N ARG A 91 7.30 -2.27 8.53
CA ARG A 91 7.50 -2.19 7.07
C ARG A 91 7.23 -3.53 6.40
N VAL A 92 7.73 -4.62 6.98
CA VAL A 92 7.54 -5.98 6.46
C VAL A 92 6.08 -6.39 6.51
N VAL A 93 5.44 -6.29 7.68
CA VAL A 93 4.05 -6.77 7.83
C VAL A 93 3.07 -5.96 6.99
N ARG A 94 3.28 -4.64 6.84
CA ARG A 94 2.46 -3.82 5.93
C ARG A 94 2.59 -4.25 4.48
N ALA A 95 3.79 -4.58 4.01
CA ALA A 95 3.99 -5.08 2.65
C ALA A 95 3.27 -6.42 2.43
N VAL A 96 3.36 -7.32 3.42
CA VAL A 96 2.68 -8.62 3.41
C VAL A 96 1.15 -8.45 3.42
N VAL A 97 0.60 -7.64 4.33
CA VAL A 97 -0.84 -7.38 4.46
C VAL A 97 -1.39 -6.62 3.27
N ALA A 98 -0.62 -5.73 2.65
CA ALA A 98 -1.02 -5.04 1.42
C ALA A 98 -1.14 -5.97 0.21
N GLY A 99 -0.68 -7.22 0.31
CA GLY A 99 -0.73 -8.20 -0.78
C GLY A 99 0.35 -8.02 -1.85
N GLY A 100 1.12 -6.94 -1.81
CA GLY A 100 2.10 -6.59 -2.85
C GLY A 100 3.28 -7.55 -3.00
N VAL A 101 3.42 -8.54 -2.09
CA VAL A 101 4.45 -9.59 -2.15
C VAL A 101 3.83 -10.96 -2.44
N THR A 102 2.53 -11.13 -2.25
CA THR A 102 1.86 -12.44 -2.19
C THR A 102 0.82 -12.67 -3.28
N GLY A 103 0.41 -11.63 -4.01
CA GLY A 103 -0.52 -11.80 -5.11
C GLY A 103 -0.46 -10.66 -6.14
N ASP A 104 -0.82 -11.01 -7.37
CA ASP A 104 -1.09 -10.09 -8.48
C ASP A 104 -2.55 -10.30 -8.93
N PRO A 105 -3.53 -9.75 -8.18
CA PRO A 105 -4.93 -9.87 -8.56
C PRO A 105 -5.20 -9.20 -9.90
N THR A 106 -6.04 -9.80 -10.72
CA THR A 106 -6.43 -9.25 -12.03
C THR A 106 -7.90 -8.88 -12.04
N VAL A 107 -8.23 -7.88 -12.86
CA VAL A 107 -9.60 -7.50 -13.20
C VAL A 107 -9.73 -7.61 -14.71
N SER A 108 -10.60 -8.52 -15.16
CA SER A 108 -10.96 -8.66 -16.57
C SER A 108 -11.65 -7.39 -17.08
N PRO A 109 -11.64 -7.14 -18.41
CA PRO A 109 -12.34 -5.99 -19.00
C PRO A 109 -13.75 -5.86 -18.43
N SER A 110 -14.00 -4.76 -17.74
CA SER A 110 -15.26 -4.51 -17.03
C SER A 110 -15.70 -3.06 -17.29
N PRO A 111 -16.96 -2.83 -17.71
CA PRO A 111 -17.48 -1.49 -17.90
C PRO A 111 -17.55 -0.72 -16.58
N VAL A 112 -17.43 0.59 -16.68
CA VAL A 112 -17.55 1.55 -15.58
C VAL A 112 -18.53 2.66 -15.95
N ASP A 113 -19.10 3.32 -14.95
CA ASP A 113 -19.94 4.51 -15.09
C ASP A 113 -19.07 5.75 -15.37
N ALA A 114 -18.39 5.72 -16.51
CA ALA A 114 -17.57 6.81 -17.00
C ALA A 114 -17.59 6.85 -18.53
N ASP A 115 -17.75 8.05 -19.07
CA ASP A 115 -17.68 8.30 -20.50
C ASP A 115 -16.26 8.69 -20.93
N CYS A 116 -15.89 8.26 -22.13
CA CYS A 116 -14.62 8.62 -22.74
C CYS A 116 -14.56 10.13 -22.97
N PRO A 117 -13.54 10.84 -22.46
CA PRO A 117 -13.44 12.29 -22.60
C PRO A 117 -13.18 12.76 -24.04
N LEU A 118 -12.87 11.85 -24.97
CA LEU A 118 -12.62 12.17 -26.37
C LEU A 118 -13.85 12.01 -27.27
N CYS A 119 -14.69 11.01 -27.03
CA CYS A 119 -15.81 10.67 -27.92
C CYS A 119 -17.14 10.41 -27.21
N GLY A 120 -17.20 10.44 -25.87
CA GLY A 120 -18.42 10.23 -25.09
C GLY A 120 -18.95 8.80 -25.10
N SER A 121 -18.18 7.82 -25.58
CA SER A 121 -18.56 6.40 -25.51
C SER A 121 -18.16 5.78 -24.16
N PRO A 122 -18.79 4.67 -23.74
CA PRO A 122 -18.47 4.01 -22.48
C PRO A 122 -17.00 3.59 -22.36
N VAL A 123 -16.50 3.60 -21.12
CA VAL A 123 -15.16 3.17 -20.74
C VAL A 123 -15.22 1.81 -20.04
N GLU A 124 -14.19 1.02 -20.24
CA GLU A 124 -13.94 -0.20 -19.48
C GLU A 124 -12.59 -0.10 -18.77
N ILE A 125 -12.47 -0.80 -17.64
CA ILE A 125 -11.20 -0.97 -16.95
C ILE A 125 -10.69 -2.40 -17.04
N THR A 126 -9.37 -2.53 -16.99
CA THR A 126 -8.66 -3.79 -16.73
C THR A 126 -7.62 -3.56 -15.64
N HIS A 127 -7.32 -4.57 -14.84
CA HIS A 127 -6.20 -4.54 -13.91
C HIS A 127 -5.33 -5.78 -14.07
N GLY A 128 -4.02 -5.58 -14.09
CA GLY A 128 -3.01 -6.63 -14.10
C GLY A 128 -1.60 -6.03 -14.03
N ASP A 129 -0.62 -6.81 -13.61
CA ASP A 129 0.77 -6.35 -13.39
C ASP A 129 0.82 -5.09 -12.50
N GLY A 130 -0.05 -5.03 -11.48
CA GLY A 130 -0.21 -3.90 -10.58
C GLY A 130 -0.70 -2.57 -11.21
N THR A 131 -1.20 -2.60 -12.45
CA THR A 131 -1.66 -1.42 -13.19
C THR A 131 -3.13 -1.53 -13.58
N THR A 132 -3.92 -0.51 -13.23
CA THR A 132 -5.28 -0.32 -13.74
C THR A 132 -5.22 0.51 -15.01
N TRP A 133 -5.80 0.00 -16.09
CA TRP A 133 -5.94 0.69 -17.36
C TRP A 133 -7.40 1.02 -17.61
N ALA A 134 -7.70 2.27 -17.96
CA ALA A 134 -8.99 2.69 -18.48
C ALA A 134 -8.91 2.80 -20.01
N ARG A 135 -9.84 2.15 -20.72
CA ARG A 135 -9.88 2.12 -22.19
C ARG A 135 -11.28 2.42 -22.72
N CYS A 136 -11.33 3.18 -23.81
CA CYS A 136 -12.53 3.37 -24.62
C CYS A 136 -12.58 2.28 -25.69
N THR A 137 -13.73 1.60 -25.87
CA THR A 137 -13.89 0.55 -26.89
C THR A 137 -14.23 1.09 -28.28
N ALA A 138 -14.61 2.37 -28.38
CA ALA A 138 -15.09 2.99 -29.63
C ALA A 138 -14.08 3.92 -30.35
N CYS A 139 -12.93 4.25 -29.74
CA CYS A 139 -11.93 5.13 -30.35
C CYS A 139 -10.51 4.73 -29.96
N GLU A 140 -9.50 5.39 -30.53
CA GLU A 140 -8.08 5.10 -30.28
C GLU A 140 -7.56 5.55 -28.91
N GLY A 141 -8.32 6.37 -28.17
CA GLY A 141 -7.87 6.97 -26.92
C GLY A 141 -6.88 8.12 -27.11
N TYR A 142 -6.13 8.47 -26.07
CA TYR A 142 -5.14 9.56 -26.14
C TYR A 142 -3.84 9.15 -26.86
N TRP A 143 -3.55 7.86 -26.92
CA TRP A 143 -2.34 7.32 -27.53
C TRP A 143 -2.68 6.42 -28.71
N PRO A 144 -2.43 6.86 -29.96
CA PRO A 144 -2.66 6.05 -31.14
C PRO A 144 -1.96 4.70 -31.03
N ARG A 145 -2.62 3.63 -31.50
CA ARG A 145 -2.11 2.24 -31.47
C ARG A 145 -2.02 1.62 -30.07
N ARG A 146 -2.64 2.23 -29.05
CA ARG A 146 -2.80 1.62 -27.71
C ARG A 146 -4.22 1.12 -27.43
N GLY A 147 -5.05 1.05 -28.47
CA GLY A 147 -6.36 0.38 -28.41
C GLY A 147 -7.30 1.05 -27.41
N GLY A 148 -7.48 2.37 -27.52
CA GLY A 148 -8.46 3.09 -26.69
C GLY A 148 -7.95 3.57 -25.34
N GLU A 149 -6.65 3.46 -25.07
CA GLU A 149 -6.06 3.85 -23.78
C GLU A 149 -6.35 5.32 -23.42
N ILE A 150 -7.01 5.50 -22.29
CA ILE A 150 -7.31 6.81 -21.68
C ILE A 150 -6.26 7.11 -20.61
N PHE A 151 -5.97 6.14 -19.74
CA PHE A 151 -4.84 6.20 -18.81
C PHE A 151 -4.48 4.82 -18.28
N GLY A 152 -3.28 4.73 -17.69
CA GLY A 152 -2.83 3.59 -16.91
C GLY A 152 -2.09 4.04 -15.67
N PHE A 153 -2.58 3.65 -14.50
CA PHE A 153 -1.94 3.98 -13.22
C PHE A 153 -1.85 2.79 -12.30
N SER A 154 -0.82 2.78 -11.45
CA SER A 154 -0.63 1.72 -10.48
C SER A 154 -1.69 1.76 -9.39
N LEU A 155 -2.17 0.59 -8.99
CA LEU A 155 -3.01 0.43 -7.81
C LEU A 155 -2.53 -0.82 -7.05
N PRO A 156 -2.08 -0.69 -5.78
CA PRO A 156 -1.67 -1.85 -5.00
C PRO A 156 -2.84 -2.84 -4.79
N PRO A 157 -2.57 -4.14 -4.55
CA PRO A 157 -3.62 -5.15 -4.36
C PRO A 157 -4.65 -4.81 -3.27
N ALA A 158 -4.22 -4.14 -2.19
CA ALA A 158 -5.11 -3.64 -1.16
C ALA A 158 -6.20 -2.68 -1.69
N GLY A 159 -5.92 -1.96 -2.78
CA GLY A 159 -6.86 -1.07 -3.45
C GLY A 159 -7.92 -1.79 -4.28
N LEU A 160 -7.84 -3.11 -4.47
CA LEU A 160 -8.83 -3.89 -5.22
C LEU A 160 -9.83 -4.63 -4.31
N ARG A 161 -9.50 -4.77 -3.02
CA ARG A 161 -10.26 -5.63 -2.10
C ARG A 161 -11.68 -5.12 -1.88
N GLY A 162 -12.65 -5.99 -2.16
CA GLY A 162 -14.08 -5.72 -1.92
C GLY A 162 -14.66 -4.60 -2.79
N ARG A 163 -14.01 -4.26 -3.91
CA ARG A 163 -14.46 -3.21 -4.84
C ARG A 163 -14.96 -3.81 -6.13
N ASP A 164 -16.00 -3.20 -6.69
CA ASP A 164 -16.44 -3.37 -8.06
C ASP A 164 -15.56 -2.55 -9.03
N ALA A 165 -15.87 -2.61 -10.33
CA ALA A 165 -15.06 -1.94 -11.36
C ALA A 165 -14.99 -0.42 -11.14
N ASP A 166 -16.11 0.21 -10.81
CA ASP A 166 -16.18 1.64 -10.49
C ASP A 166 -15.35 2.00 -9.26
N GLY A 167 -15.46 1.21 -8.18
CA GLY A 167 -14.65 1.39 -6.99
C GLY A 167 -13.15 1.24 -7.27
N VAL A 168 -12.76 0.33 -8.17
CA VAL A 168 -11.36 0.17 -8.60
C VAL A 168 -10.87 1.38 -9.41
N LEU A 169 -11.72 1.91 -10.29
CA LEU A 169 -11.43 3.13 -11.04
C LEU A 169 -11.21 4.32 -10.10
N ASP A 170 -12.15 4.56 -9.19
CA ASP A 170 -12.08 5.64 -8.19
C ASP A 170 -10.84 5.51 -7.31
N ALA A 171 -10.56 4.30 -6.84
CA ALA A 171 -9.38 4.01 -6.04
C ALA A 171 -8.09 4.30 -6.79
N THR A 172 -8.03 3.93 -8.07
CA THR A 172 -6.88 4.18 -8.94
C THR A 172 -6.63 5.68 -9.08
N ILE A 173 -7.69 6.45 -9.35
CA ILE A 173 -7.60 7.91 -9.51
C ILE A 173 -7.17 8.55 -8.19
N ALA A 174 -7.83 8.22 -7.08
CA ALA A 174 -7.51 8.76 -5.77
C ALA A 174 -6.05 8.45 -5.38
N TYR A 175 -5.63 7.20 -5.49
CA TYR A 175 -4.25 6.79 -5.17
C TYR A 175 -3.22 7.52 -6.04
N SER A 176 -3.50 7.68 -7.33
CA SER A 176 -2.63 8.38 -8.27
C SER A 176 -2.48 9.85 -7.92
N ILE A 177 -3.58 10.54 -7.60
CA ILE A 177 -3.57 11.94 -7.19
C ILE A 177 -2.68 12.14 -5.95
N HIS A 178 -2.91 11.35 -4.89
CA HIS A 178 -2.10 11.45 -3.66
C HIS A 178 -0.61 11.19 -3.94
N ARG A 179 -0.30 10.24 -4.84
CA ARG A 179 1.08 9.95 -5.23
C ARG A 179 1.71 11.08 -6.04
N PHE A 180 0.96 11.72 -6.93
CA PHE A 180 1.44 12.89 -7.67
C PHE A 180 1.62 14.10 -6.75
N GLU A 181 0.74 14.32 -5.79
CA GLU A 181 0.88 15.38 -4.77
C GLU A 181 2.14 15.17 -3.93
N ALA A 182 2.35 13.96 -3.41
CA ALA A 182 3.58 13.62 -2.69
C ALA A 182 4.84 13.84 -3.55
N MET A 183 4.78 13.52 -4.85
CA MET A 183 5.87 13.79 -5.79
C MET A 183 6.10 15.29 -6.00
N CYS A 184 5.03 16.07 -6.19
CA CYS A 184 5.08 17.52 -6.32
C CYS A 184 5.67 18.18 -5.06
N ASP A 185 5.41 17.60 -3.89
CA ASP A 185 5.92 18.06 -2.59
C ASP A 185 7.33 17.52 -2.27
N GLY A 186 7.95 16.77 -3.20
CA GLY A 186 9.32 16.27 -3.07
C GLY A 186 9.48 15.04 -2.19
N VAL A 187 8.37 14.42 -1.75
CA VAL A 187 8.35 13.18 -0.97
C VAL A 187 8.23 11.99 -1.93
N TRP A 188 9.33 11.66 -2.63
CA TRP A 188 9.40 10.46 -3.47
C TRP A 188 10.44 9.48 -2.94
N SER A 189 9.98 8.37 -2.35
CA SER A 189 10.84 7.28 -1.88
C SER A 189 11.32 6.43 -3.07
N GLY A 190 12.46 6.78 -3.66
CA GLY A 190 13.09 5.96 -4.70
C GLY A 190 14.21 6.61 -5.50
N VAL A 191 14.38 7.93 -5.48
CA VAL A 191 15.47 8.61 -6.20
C VAL A 191 16.49 8.98 -5.13
N ARG A 192 17.60 8.24 -5.13
CA ARG A 192 18.87 8.81 -4.67
C ARG A 192 19.23 9.93 -5.65
N GLU A 193 19.01 11.17 -5.21
CA GLU A 193 19.76 12.36 -5.59
C GLU A 193 20.22 12.41 -7.06
N ARG A 194 19.27 12.41 -8.00
CA ARG A 194 19.50 13.10 -9.27
C ARG A 194 18.75 14.42 -9.20
N ARG A 195 19.51 15.48 -8.90
CA ARG A 195 19.14 16.90 -8.92
C ARG A 195 17.85 17.17 -9.71
N TRP A 196 16.74 17.34 -9.00
CA TRP A 196 15.63 18.15 -9.49
C TRP A 196 15.96 19.61 -9.15
N THR A 197 16.92 20.20 -9.88
CA THR A 197 17.25 21.62 -9.69
C THR A 197 16.11 22.48 -10.22
N ARG A 198 15.28 22.95 -9.27
CA ARG A 198 14.62 24.28 -9.26
C ARG A 198 14.14 24.82 -10.63
N ARG A 199 12.93 24.42 -11.01
CA ARG A 199 11.82 25.29 -11.51
C ARG A 199 10.81 24.42 -12.30
N SER A 200 9.89 23.78 -11.60
CA SER A 200 8.61 23.41 -12.21
C SER A 200 7.54 23.57 -11.16
N ARG A 201 6.68 24.55 -11.36
CA ARG A 201 5.45 24.75 -10.59
C ARG A 201 4.57 23.52 -10.83
N CYS A 202 4.68 22.51 -9.99
CA CYS A 202 3.73 21.38 -9.97
C CYS A 202 2.37 21.86 -9.39
N ALA A 203 2.38 22.91 -8.57
CA ALA A 203 1.20 23.49 -7.95
C ALA A 203 0.56 24.60 -8.82
N ARG A 204 -0.45 24.24 -9.63
CA ARG A 204 -1.75 24.99 -9.75
C ARG A 204 -2.75 24.48 -10.81
N THR A 205 -2.42 23.52 -11.66
CA THR A 205 -3.31 23.19 -12.79
C THR A 205 -4.18 21.95 -12.57
N THR A 206 -3.73 20.96 -11.80
CA THR A 206 -4.37 19.63 -11.79
C THR A 206 -5.69 19.58 -11.00
N THR A 207 -5.81 20.33 -9.89
CA THR A 207 -7.01 20.33 -9.04
C THR A 207 -8.24 20.92 -9.72
N ARG A 208 -8.06 21.73 -10.78
CA ARG A 208 -9.18 22.39 -11.47
C ARG A 208 -9.76 21.55 -12.61
N THR A 209 -9.01 20.63 -13.20
CA THR A 209 -9.50 19.84 -14.34
C THR A 209 -10.26 18.58 -13.90
N VAL A 210 -9.83 17.89 -12.84
CA VAL A 210 -10.49 16.65 -12.38
C VAL A 210 -11.78 16.94 -11.61
N ALA A 211 -11.83 18.00 -10.80
CA ALA A 211 -13.04 18.39 -10.07
C ALA A 211 -14.14 19.02 -10.96
N SER A 212 -13.79 19.43 -12.18
CA SER A 212 -14.76 19.98 -13.14
C SER A 212 -15.54 18.89 -13.89
N ALA A 213 -15.04 17.65 -13.90
CA ALA A 213 -15.71 16.52 -14.55
C ALA A 213 -16.83 15.92 -13.70
N THR A 214 -16.81 16.10 -12.37
CA THR A 214 -17.80 15.52 -11.43
C THR A 214 -18.97 16.45 -11.08
N ARG A 215 -19.07 17.65 -11.66
CA ARG A 215 -20.13 18.64 -11.29
C ARG A 215 -21.03 19.14 -12.43
N ALA A 216 -21.01 18.52 -13.61
CA ALA A 216 -21.86 18.96 -14.71
C ALA A 216 -23.01 17.97 -15.01
N THR A 217 -24.10 18.09 -14.25
CA THR A 217 -25.46 17.97 -14.79
C THR A 217 -26.43 18.70 -13.84
N PRO A 218 -27.41 19.46 -14.38
CA PRO A 218 -28.61 18.82 -14.89
C PRO A 218 -29.15 19.36 -16.24
N VAL A 219 -29.72 18.42 -17.00
CA VAL A 219 -30.93 18.44 -17.83
C VAL A 219 -31.46 19.80 -18.35
N SER A 220 -31.58 19.87 -19.68
CA SER A 220 -32.70 20.55 -20.34
C SER A 220 -33.04 19.84 -21.65
N ARG A 221 -34.21 19.19 -21.69
CA ARG A 221 -34.90 18.69 -22.90
C ARG A 221 -35.56 19.85 -23.65
N PRO A 222 -35.56 19.89 -24.99
CA PRO A 222 -36.56 20.63 -25.74
C PRO A 222 -37.71 19.70 -26.19
N SER A 223 -38.86 20.35 -26.40
CA SER A 223 -40.22 19.84 -26.60
C SER A 223 -40.42 18.80 -27.71
#